data_AF-A0A7C9ADE3-F1
#
_entry.id   AF-A0A7C9ADE3-F1
#
_cell.length_a   1.000
_cell.length_b   1.000
_cell.length_c   1.000
_cell.angle_alpha   90.00
_cell.angle_beta   90.00
_cell.angle_gamma   90.00
#
_symmetry.space_group_name_H-M   'P 1'
#
loop_
_entity.id
_entity.type
_entity.pdbx_description
1 polymer ?
#
loop_
_entity_poly.entity_id
_entity_poly.type
_entity_poly.pdbx_seq_one_letter_code
_entity_poly.pdbx_strand_id
1 'polypeptide(L)'
;QNASSKDTKKGPIGAAQYHPNLWGDHFLNYTPPPQDILYQQKLELDELKKEVRKKLLTVTEDPKGRLIFIDAIERLGVAYHFEEEIEIILQEFYENYNQKKGLYEGDLSYVSLRFRLLRQHVFMHLVVRYCWSIKVGFLPH
;
A
#
# COMPACT_ATOMS: atom_id res chain seq x y z
N GLN A 1 38.70 22.47 56.49
CA GLN A 1 37.30 22.88 56.76
C GLN A 1 36.56 22.71 55.44
N ASN A 2 36.17 21.48 55.10
CA ASN A 2 34.89 20.79 55.43
C ASN A 2 33.72 21.53 54.74
N ALA A 3 32.90 20.95 53.87
CA ALA A 3 32.35 19.59 53.86
C ALA A 3 32.09 19.14 52.40
N SER A 4 32.63 17.98 52.01
CA SER A 4 31.92 16.69 51.97
C SER A 4 31.07 16.50 50.71
N SER A 5 31.75 16.01 49.67
CA SER A 5 31.16 15.06 48.72
C SER A 5 30.36 14.02 49.51
N LYS A 6 29.10 13.78 49.12
CA LYS A 6 28.32 12.64 49.62
C LYS A 6 27.95 11.75 48.46
N ASP A 7 28.67 10.63 48.45
CA ASP A 7 28.43 9.45 47.64
C ASP A 7 26.99 8.93 47.77
N THR A 8 26.58 8.39 46.63
CA THR A 8 25.38 7.62 46.32
C THR A 8 25.38 6.23 47.00
N LYS A 9 24.26 5.80 47.63
CA LYS A 9 23.84 4.36 47.81
C LYS A 9 22.33 4.29 48.11
N LYS A 10 21.42 3.97 47.17
CA LYS A 10 20.92 2.68 46.60
C LYS A 10 19.87 1.89 47.43
N GLY A 11 18.68 1.64 46.85
CA GLY A 11 17.68 0.60 47.19
C GLY A 11 16.44 0.67 46.28
N PRO A 12 15.77 -0.45 45.89
CA PRO A 12 15.28 -0.66 44.53
C PRO A 12 13.85 -0.14 44.30
N ILE A 13 13.67 0.81 43.39
CA ILE A 13 12.45 0.89 42.60
C ILE A 13 12.75 0.05 41.37
N GLY A 14 11.96 -0.99 41.10
CA GLY A 14 12.19 -1.97 40.02
C GLY A 14 12.45 -1.28 38.68
N ALA A 15 13.72 -0.95 38.42
CA ALA A 15 14.12 -0.27 37.22
C ALA A 15 14.13 -1.31 36.11
N ALA A 16 13.16 -1.19 35.22
CA ALA A 16 13.07 -2.06 34.07
C ALA A 16 14.35 -1.89 33.23
N GLN A 17 15.08 -2.99 33.06
CA GLN A 17 16.35 -3.04 32.34
C GLN A 17 16.07 -3.18 30.85
N TYR A 18 15.63 -2.09 30.22
CA TYR A 18 15.43 -2.09 28.78
C TYR A 18 16.77 -1.92 28.06
N HIS A 19 16.91 -2.61 26.93
CA HIS A 19 18.02 -2.37 26.03
C HIS A 19 17.94 -0.93 25.51
N PRO A 20 19.07 -0.21 25.39
CA PRO A 20 19.08 1.14 24.82
C PRO A 20 18.47 1.17 23.42
N ASN A 21 17.92 2.32 23.03
CA ASN A 21 17.39 2.49 21.69
C ASN A 21 18.51 2.24 20.67
N LEU A 22 18.22 1.47 19.62
CA LEU A 22 19.22 1.17 18.59
C LEU A 22 19.56 2.43 17.77
N TRP A 23 18.61 3.35 17.68
CA TRP A 23 18.65 4.48 16.74
C TRP A 23 19.04 5.80 17.39
N GLY A 24 19.04 5.92 18.72
CA GLY A 24 19.32 7.19 19.41
C GLY A 24 18.56 8.36 18.79
N ASP A 25 19.32 9.40 18.47
CA ASP A 25 18.83 10.63 17.85
C ASP A 25 19.06 10.65 16.32
N HIS A 26 19.42 9.53 15.71
CA HIS A 26 19.83 9.45 14.30
C HIS A 26 18.80 10.03 13.33
N PHE A 27 17.51 9.82 13.61
CA PHE A 27 16.42 10.32 12.76
C PHE A 27 15.92 11.71 13.16
N LEU A 28 16.45 12.33 14.23
CA LEU A 28 16.01 13.66 14.68
C LEU A 28 16.55 14.78 13.78
N ASN A 29 17.71 14.57 13.14
CA ASN A 29 18.34 15.55 12.27
C ASN A 29 18.15 15.16 10.80
N TYR A 30 17.12 15.72 10.16
CA TYR A 30 16.90 15.59 8.72
C TYR A 30 17.18 16.91 8.00
N THR A 31 18.03 16.88 6.98
CA THR A 31 18.22 17.99 6.04
C THR A 31 17.64 17.58 4.69
N PRO A 32 16.57 18.22 4.21
CA PRO A 32 15.98 17.88 2.93
C PRO A 32 16.96 18.17 1.79
N PRO A 33 16.89 17.42 0.68
CA PRO A 33 17.61 17.75 -0.54
C PRO A 33 17.28 19.17 -1.05
N PRO A 34 18.19 19.79 -1.82
CA PRO A 34 17.92 21.04 -2.53
C PRO A 34 16.60 21.04 -3.32
N GLN A 35 15.92 22.20 -3.35
CA GLN A 35 14.57 22.34 -3.91
C GLN A 35 14.51 22.05 -5.42
N ASP A 36 15.57 22.37 -6.15
CA ASP A 36 15.74 22.09 -7.57
C ASP A 36 15.78 20.58 -7.84
N ILE A 37 16.50 19.81 -7.02
CA ILE A 37 16.56 18.35 -7.12
C ILE A 37 15.19 17.74 -6.84
N LEU A 38 14.50 18.20 -5.78
CA LEU A 38 13.16 17.74 -5.44
C LEU A 38 12.15 18.04 -6.57
N TYR A 39 12.27 19.21 -7.20
CA TYR A 39 11.42 19.59 -8.32
C TYR A 39 11.63 18.69 -9.54
N GLN A 40 12.88 18.40 -9.91
CA GLN A 40 13.19 17.50 -11.03
C GLN A 40 12.69 16.08 -10.76
N GLN A 41 12.95 15.53 -9.56
CA GLN A 41 12.45 14.21 -9.16
C GLN A 41 10.92 14.13 -9.22
N LYS A 42 10.22 15.21 -8.85
CA LYS A 42 8.77 15.27 -8.93
C LYS A 42 8.27 15.20 -10.37
N LEU A 43 8.91 15.91 -11.30
CA LEU A 43 8.55 15.88 -12.71
C LEU A 43 8.72 14.48 -13.31
N GLU A 44 9.87 13.84 -13.08
CA GLU A 44 10.15 12.48 -13.53
C GLU A 44 9.12 11.48 -12.96
N LEU A 45 8.78 11.63 -11.68
CA LEU A 45 7.78 10.81 -11.01
C LEU A 45 6.38 11.00 -11.60
N ASP A 46 6.00 12.23 -11.93
CA ASP A 46 4.70 12.51 -12.55
C ASP A 46 4.61 11.98 -13.99
N GLU A 47 5.71 12.00 -14.75
CA GLU A 47 5.80 11.35 -16.06
C GLU A 47 5.69 9.83 -15.94
N LEU A 48 6.44 9.21 -15.01
CA LEU A 48 6.39 7.78 -14.79
C LEU A 48 4.99 7.31 -14.36
N LYS A 49 4.29 8.08 -13.52
CA LYS A 49 2.88 7.81 -13.17
C LYS A 49 1.97 7.79 -14.40
N LYS A 50 2.14 8.71 -15.34
CA LYS A 50 1.34 8.74 -16.57
C LYS A 50 1.58 7.50 -17.42
N GLU A 51 2.83 7.06 -17.55
CA GLU A 51 3.16 5.84 -18.30
C GLU A 51 2.59 4.58 -17.63
N VAL A 52 2.63 4.49 -16.30
CA VAL A 52 1.99 3.38 -15.56
C VAL A 52 0.47 3.38 -15.76
N ARG A 53 -0.19 4.54 -15.66
CA ARG A 53 -1.64 4.66 -15.94
C ARG A 53 -1.99 4.23 -17.35
N LYS A 54 -1.23 4.71 -18.33
CA LYS A 54 -1.42 4.33 -19.73
C LYS A 54 -1.33 2.82 -19.87
N LYS A 55 -0.33 2.18 -19.28
CA LYS A 55 -0.14 0.72 -19.31
C LYS A 55 -1.26 -0.05 -18.60
N LEU A 56 -1.81 0.46 -17.51
CA LEU A 56 -2.99 -0.12 -16.83
C LEU A 56 -4.25 -0.09 -17.70
N LEU A 57 -4.46 1.03 -18.39
CA LEU A 57 -5.63 1.28 -19.24
C LEU A 57 -5.49 0.69 -20.65
N THR A 58 -4.28 0.31 -21.07
CA THR A 58 -4.11 -0.33 -22.37
C THR A 58 -4.79 -1.69 -22.33
N VAL A 59 -5.74 -1.92 -23.24
CA VAL A 59 -6.38 -3.23 -23.39
C VAL A 59 -5.31 -4.21 -23.90
N THR A 60 -4.69 -4.95 -22.98
CA THR A 60 -3.80 -6.05 -23.35
C THR A 60 -4.65 -7.26 -23.74
N GLU A 61 -4.35 -7.88 -24.89
CA GLU A 61 -4.97 -9.16 -25.29
C GLU A 61 -4.75 -10.24 -24.22
N ASP A 62 -3.64 -10.15 -23.45
CA ASP A 62 -3.37 -11.04 -22.34
C ASP A 62 -3.95 -10.52 -20.99
N PRO A 63 -5.02 -11.15 -20.46
CA PRO A 63 -5.54 -10.82 -19.14
C PRO A 63 -4.61 -11.20 -17.99
N LYS A 64 -3.72 -12.20 -18.17
CA LYS A 64 -2.82 -12.64 -17.10
C LYS A 64 -1.75 -11.59 -16.83
N GLY A 65 -1.13 -11.05 -17.86
CA GLY A 65 -0.17 -9.96 -17.77
C GLY A 65 -0.73 -8.72 -17.06
N ARG A 66 -2.00 -8.36 -17.31
CA ARG A 66 -2.66 -7.23 -16.65
C ARG A 66 -2.81 -7.45 -15.14
N LEU A 67 -3.19 -8.66 -14.69
CA LEU A 67 -3.26 -9.00 -13.26
C LEU A 67 -1.87 -9.04 -12.60
N ILE A 68 -0.86 -9.57 -13.30
CA ILE A 68 0.52 -9.56 -12.80
C ILE A 68 1.02 -8.13 -12.63
N PHE A 69 0.67 -7.22 -13.54
CA PHE A 69 1.05 -5.83 -13.45
C PHE A 69 0.42 -5.13 -12.23
N ILE A 70 -0.85 -5.39 -11.96
CA ILE A 70 -1.52 -4.90 -10.74
C ILE A 70 -0.84 -5.46 -9.48
N ASP A 71 -0.56 -6.76 -9.44
CA ASP A 71 0.13 -7.38 -8.30
C ASP A 71 1.51 -6.77 -8.04
N ALA A 72 2.25 -6.45 -9.10
CA ALA A 72 3.53 -5.77 -8.98
C ALA A 72 3.38 -4.37 -8.38
N ILE A 73 2.39 -3.59 -8.84
CA ILE A 73 2.11 -2.24 -8.33
C ILE A 73 1.72 -2.28 -6.84
N GLU A 74 0.91 -3.24 -6.43
CA GLU A 74 0.55 -3.44 -5.02
C GLU A 74 1.76 -3.81 -4.15
N ARG A 75 2.58 -4.76 -4.61
CA ARG A 75 3.79 -5.19 -3.88
C ARG A 75 4.85 -4.11 -3.78
N LEU A 76 4.90 -3.19 -4.73
CA LEU A 76 5.76 -2.00 -4.70
C LEU A 76 5.26 -0.94 -3.72
N GLY A 77 4.03 -1.05 -3.20
CA GLY A 77 3.46 -0.09 -2.26
C GLY A 77 3.06 1.24 -2.90
N VAL A 78 2.93 1.28 -4.23
CA VAL A 78 2.59 2.50 -5.00
C VAL A 78 1.18 2.47 -5.59
N ALA A 79 0.38 1.44 -5.25
CA ALA A 79 -0.99 1.26 -5.74
C ALA A 79 -1.93 2.42 -5.40
N TYR A 80 -1.69 3.16 -4.32
CA TYR A 80 -2.50 4.31 -3.91
C TYR A 80 -2.53 5.47 -4.94
N HIS A 81 -1.62 5.46 -5.92
CA HIS A 81 -1.63 6.41 -7.02
C HIS A 81 -2.57 6.04 -8.19
N PHE A 82 -3.08 4.80 -8.17
CA PHE A 82 -3.82 4.18 -9.28
C PHE A 82 -5.07 3.42 -8.80
N GLU A 83 -5.65 3.82 -7.65
CA GLU A 83 -6.75 3.09 -7.01
C GLU A 83 -7.97 2.96 -7.94
N GLU A 84 -8.34 4.05 -8.61
CA GLU A 84 -9.48 4.10 -9.53
C GLU A 84 -9.25 3.19 -10.75
N GLU A 85 -8.07 3.25 -11.37
CA GLU A 85 -7.74 2.40 -12.52
C GLU A 85 -7.74 0.93 -12.11
N ILE A 86 -7.15 0.59 -10.96
CA ILE A 86 -7.13 -0.79 -10.46
C ILE A 86 -8.55 -1.29 -10.17
N GLU A 87 -9.42 -0.46 -9.57
CA GLU A 87 -10.80 -0.82 -9.28
C GLU A 87 -11.58 -1.12 -10.57
N ILE A 88 -11.50 -0.25 -11.57
CA ILE A 88 -12.15 -0.44 -12.88
C ILE A 88 -11.69 -1.76 -13.51
N ILE A 89 -10.38 -2.01 -13.52
CA ILE A 89 -9.82 -3.25 -14.09
C ILE A 89 -10.35 -4.48 -13.36
N LEU A 90 -10.34 -4.48 -12.03
CA LEU A 90 -10.80 -5.61 -11.24
C LEU A 90 -12.30 -5.84 -11.38
N GLN A 91 -13.10 -4.78 -11.53
CA GLN A 91 -14.52 -4.87 -11.85
C GLN A 91 -14.75 -5.52 -13.22
N GLU A 92 -14.00 -5.12 -14.25
CA GLU A 92 -14.04 -5.78 -15.57
C GLU A 92 -13.70 -7.27 -15.45
N PHE A 93 -12.71 -7.63 -14.63
CA PHE A 93 -12.40 -9.02 -14.34
C PHE A 93 -13.54 -9.72 -13.62
N TYR A 94 -14.23 -9.09 -12.68
CA TYR A 94 -15.36 -9.70 -11.99
C TYR A 94 -16.53 -9.98 -12.95
N GLU A 95 -16.92 -9.00 -13.76
CA GLU A 95 -18.06 -9.10 -14.68
C GLU A 95 -17.80 -10.10 -15.82
N ASN A 96 -16.57 -10.14 -16.34
CA ASN A 96 -16.18 -11.05 -17.41
C ASN A 96 -15.83 -12.47 -16.92
N TYR A 97 -16.26 -12.85 -15.72
CA TYR A 97 -16.05 -14.20 -15.16
C TYR A 97 -16.52 -15.32 -16.07
N ASN A 98 -17.69 -15.18 -16.67
CA ASN A 98 -18.27 -16.21 -17.53
C ASN A 98 -17.76 -16.16 -18.98
N GLN A 99 -17.28 -15.01 -19.46
CA GLN A 99 -16.85 -14.84 -20.86
C GLN A 99 -15.46 -15.42 -21.13
N LYS A 100 -14.58 -15.43 -20.12
CA LYS A 100 -13.21 -15.98 -20.23
C LYS A 100 -13.09 -17.42 -19.68
N LYS A 101 -14.24 -18.05 -19.42
CA LYS A 101 -14.34 -19.44 -18.95
C LYS A 101 -13.78 -20.36 -20.04
N GLY A 102 -12.62 -20.95 -19.79
CA GLY A 102 -11.88 -21.78 -20.76
C GLY A 102 -10.45 -21.35 -21.09
N LEU A 103 -10.09 -20.06 -21.13
CA LEU A 103 -8.75 -19.65 -21.60
C LEU A 103 -7.64 -19.88 -20.57
N TYR A 104 -7.97 -19.75 -19.28
CA TYR A 104 -7.02 -19.88 -18.16
C TYR A 104 -7.60 -20.64 -16.95
N GLU A 105 -8.70 -21.37 -17.13
CA GLU A 105 -9.39 -22.07 -16.03
C GLU A 105 -8.55 -23.23 -15.46
N GLY A 106 -7.63 -23.78 -16.25
CA GLY A 106 -6.63 -24.76 -15.81
C GLY A 106 -5.33 -24.17 -15.24
N ASP A 107 -5.14 -22.84 -15.33
CA ASP A 107 -3.94 -22.19 -14.81
C ASP A 107 -4.17 -21.77 -13.35
N LEU A 108 -3.68 -22.62 -12.43
CA LEU A 108 -3.77 -22.37 -10.98
C LEU A 108 -3.16 -21.02 -10.58
N SER A 109 -2.07 -20.59 -11.23
CA SER A 109 -1.43 -19.30 -10.92
C SER A 109 -2.33 -18.13 -11.31
N TYR A 110 -2.98 -18.20 -12.47
CA TYR A 110 -3.93 -17.17 -12.89
C TYR A 110 -5.16 -17.12 -12.00
N VAL A 111 -5.80 -18.28 -11.76
CA VAL A 111 -7.02 -18.37 -10.96
C VAL A 111 -6.77 -17.89 -9.53
N SER A 112 -5.67 -18.33 -8.90
CA SER A 112 -5.31 -17.91 -7.55
C SER A 112 -4.98 -16.43 -7.45
N LEU A 113 -4.24 -15.87 -8.42
CA LEU A 113 -3.90 -14.46 -8.48
C LEU A 113 -5.17 -13.60 -8.59
N ARG A 114 -6.02 -13.93 -9.54
CA ARG A 114 -7.30 -13.23 -9.76
C ARG A 114 -8.18 -13.29 -8.52
N PHE A 115 -8.34 -14.47 -7.93
CA PHE A 115 -9.13 -14.65 -6.71
C PHE A 115 -8.60 -13.77 -5.56
N ARG A 116 -7.28 -13.78 -5.35
CA ARG A 116 -6.64 -12.98 -4.32
C ARG A 116 -6.87 -11.47 -4.53
N LEU A 117 -6.61 -10.95 -5.73
CA LEU A 117 -6.78 -9.53 -6.04
C LEU A 117 -8.25 -9.09 -5.88
N LEU A 118 -9.19 -9.87 -6.42
CA LEU A 118 -10.62 -9.59 -6.25
C LEU A 118 -11.01 -9.58 -4.76
N ARG A 119 -10.53 -10.54 -3.97
CA ARG A 119 -10.82 -10.57 -2.53
C ARG A 119 -10.26 -9.33 -1.82
N GLN A 120 -9.06 -8.88 -2.17
CA GLN A 120 -8.42 -7.72 -1.53
C GLN A 120 -9.21 -6.43 -1.78
N HIS A 121 -9.69 -6.21 -3.00
CA HIS A 121 -10.35 -4.95 -3.38
C HIS A 121 -11.87 -4.98 -3.20
N VAL A 122 -12.55 -6.07 -3.57
CA VAL A 122 -14.02 -6.15 -3.53
C VAL A 122 -14.54 -6.25 -2.10
N PHE A 123 -13.84 -6.95 -1.19
CA PHE A 123 -14.22 -6.94 0.23
C PHE A 123 -13.89 -5.63 0.93
N MET A 124 -12.78 -4.95 0.59
CA MET A 124 -12.51 -3.61 1.09
C MET A 124 -13.62 -2.64 0.70
N HIS A 125 -14.07 -2.65 -0.56
CA HIS A 125 -15.12 -1.76 -1.01
C HIS A 125 -16.50 -2.12 -0.45
N LEU A 126 -16.88 -3.40 -0.34
CA LEU A 126 -18.12 -3.81 0.32
C LEU A 126 -18.10 -3.46 1.81
N VAL A 127 -17.02 -3.75 2.55
CA VAL A 127 -17.00 -3.43 3.99
C VAL A 127 -16.96 -1.91 4.22
N VAL A 128 -16.25 -1.13 3.41
CA VAL A 128 -16.21 0.34 3.52
C VAL A 128 -17.51 0.99 3.05
N ARG A 129 -18.13 0.57 1.93
CA ARG A 129 -19.46 1.06 1.51
C ARG A 129 -20.54 0.64 2.48
N TYR A 130 -20.54 -0.58 2.98
CA TYR A 130 -21.53 -1.01 3.99
C TYR A 130 -21.29 -0.27 5.31
N CYS A 131 -20.05 -0.12 5.77
CA CYS A 131 -19.77 0.61 7.00
C CYS A 131 -20.06 2.10 6.85
N TRP A 132 -19.80 2.70 5.69
CA TRP A 132 -20.19 4.07 5.35
C TRP A 132 -21.72 4.20 5.26
N SER A 133 -22.44 3.34 4.53
CA SER A 133 -23.92 3.32 4.51
C SER A 133 -24.54 3.13 5.90
N ILE A 134 -23.93 2.34 6.78
CA ILE A 134 -24.36 2.19 8.19
C ILE A 134 -24.03 3.47 8.99
N LYS A 135 -22.95 4.19 8.66
CA LYS A 135 -22.55 5.44 9.34
C LYS A 135 -23.25 6.70 8.83
N VAL A 136 -23.65 6.77 7.55
CA VAL A 136 -24.30 7.94 6.91
C VAL A 136 -25.74 7.71 6.46
N GLY A 137 -26.31 6.53 6.68
CA GLY A 137 -27.76 6.32 6.63
C GLY A 137 -28.40 6.55 5.26
N PHE A 138 -27.73 6.21 4.16
CA PHE A 138 -28.32 6.27 2.82
C PHE A 138 -28.72 4.87 2.36
N LEU A 139 -30.03 4.56 2.41
CA LEU A 139 -30.63 3.43 1.69
C LEU A 139 -30.75 3.80 0.21
N PRO A 140 -30.23 3.00 -0.74
CA PRO A 140 -30.58 3.17 -2.14
C PRO A 140 -31.94 2.51 -2.41
N HIS A 141 -32.81 3.24 -3.13
CA HIS A 141 -34.00 2.75 -3.80
C HIS A 141 -33.62 2.11 -5.15
#